data_AF-A0A0F0CJF7-F1
#
_entry.id   AF-A0A0F0CJF7-F1
#
_cell.length_a   1.000
_cell.length_b   1.000
_cell.length_c   1.000
_cell.angle_alpha   90.00
_cell.angle_beta   90.00
_cell.angle_gamma   90.00
#
_symmetry.space_group_name_H-M   'P 1'
#
loop_
_entity.id
_entity.type
_entity.pdbx_description
1 polymer ?
#
loop_
_entity_poly.entity_id
_entity_poly.type
_entity_poly.pdbx_seq_one_letter_code
_entity_poly.pdbx_strand_id
1 'polypeptide(L)'
;MCWLYNSVISSFVHVPKRIDSALILKGEPVPNDASLGRTFVLELKLKRDSDSKEDGLDQISRYLDTLGMTKGYLILFEIKPSSIIPWETRVKWEDVIHQNKEITIVEM
;
A
#
# COMPACT_ATOMS: atom_id res chain seq x y z
N MET A 1 14.30 12.89 30.76
CA MET A 1 12.93 12.76 30.25
C MET A 1 12.85 13.54 28.94
N CYS A 2 13.12 12.89 27.81
CA CYS A 2 13.05 13.50 26.47
C CYS A 2 12.75 12.41 25.44
N TRP A 3 11.48 12.41 24.98
CA TRP A 3 10.94 12.02 23.68
C TRP A 3 11.80 11.18 22.72
N LEU A 4 11.40 9.93 22.50
CA LEU A 4 11.79 9.13 21.33
C LEU A 4 10.94 9.57 20.13
N TYR A 5 11.57 10.28 19.19
CA TYR A 5 11.04 10.54 17.86
C TYR A 5 11.02 9.20 17.09
N ASN A 6 9.82 8.69 16.78
CA ASN A 6 9.66 7.56 15.86
C ASN A 6 10.00 8.03 14.43
N SER A 7 11.22 7.73 13.97
CA SER A 7 11.62 7.95 12.58
C SER A 7 11.17 6.78 11.71
N VAL A 8 10.06 6.95 10.98
CA VAL A 8 9.75 6.13 9.81
C VAL A 8 10.71 6.56 8.70
N ILE A 9 11.71 5.72 8.39
CA ILE A 9 12.59 5.97 7.25
C ILE A 9 11.84 5.54 5.98
N SER A 10 11.20 6.50 5.31
CA SER A 10 10.73 6.31 3.94
C SER A 10 11.94 6.30 3.02
N SER A 11 12.39 5.10 2.63
CA SER A 11 13.40 4.96 1.58
C SER A 11 12.68 4.79 0.23
N PHE A 12 12.64 5.86 -0.57
CA PHE A 12 12.34 5.76 -2.01
C PHE A 12 13.48 4.99 -2.67
N VAL A 13 13.26 3.71 -2.98
CA VAL A 13 14.23 2.95 -3.77
C VAL A 13 14.17 3.49 -5.20
N HIS A 14 15.30 3.97 -5.72
CA HIS A 14 15.43 4.35 -7.13
C HIS A 14 15.32 3.08 -7.99
N VAL A 15 14.11 2.79 -8.47
CA VAL A 15 13.87 1.76 -9.48
C VAL A 15 13.93 2.44 -10.85
N PRO A 16 14.85 2.02 -11.74
CA PRO A 16 15.10 2.74 -12.97
C PRO A 16 13.98 2.51 -13.99
N LYS A 17 13.48 3.64 -14.50
CA LYS A 17 12.50 3.86 -15.59
C LYS A 17 11.02 3.87 -15.17
N ARG A 18 10.50 5.10 -15.07
CA ARG A 18 9.07 5.51 -15.02
C ARG A 18 8.24 4.79 -13.96
N ILE A 19 8.07 5.42 -12.80
CA ILE A 19 7.19 4.89 -11.75
C ILE A 19 6.17 5.95 -11.38
N ASP A 20 4.92 5.66 -11.75
CA ASP A 20 3.75 6.05 -10.99
C ASP A 20 3.93 5.45 -9.58
N SER A 21 3.98 6.28 -8.55
CA SER A 21 4.67 6.06 -7.26
C SER A 21 4.22 4.86 -6.41
N ALA A 22 5.13 3.90 -6.16
CA ALA A 22 5.02 2.88 -5.12
C ALA A 22 5.63 3.35 -3.79
N LEU A 23 4.96 3.13 -2.65
CA LEU A 23 5.50 3.39 -1.33
C LEU A 23 5.97 2.10 -0.67
N ILE A 24 7.25 2.06 -0.30
CA ILE A 24 7.85 0.92 0.40
C ILE A 24 8.12 1.36 1.85
N LEU A 25 7.46 0.71 2.81
CA LEU A 25 7.70 0.93 4.23
C LEU A 25 8.56 -0.20 4.77
N LYS A 26 9.73 0.13 5.33
CA LYS A 26 10.60 -0.82 6.03
C LYS A 26 10.60 -0.48 7.51
N GLY A 27 10.25 -1.45 8.35
CA GLY A 27 10.37 -1.31 9.80
C GLY A 27 11.81 -1.56 10.26
N GLU A 28 12.32 -0.72 11.15
CA GLU A 28 13.60 -0.95 11.85
C GLU A 28 13.49 -2.19 12.75
N PRO A 29 14.54 -3.03 12.83
CA PRO A 29 14.51 -4.20 13.67
C PRO A 29 14.69 -3.85 15.18
N VAL A 30 13.60 -3.77 15.95
CA VAL A 30 13.54 -3.90 17.43
C VAL A 30 13.64 -5.36 17.94
N PRO A 31 14.67 -5.79 18.68
CA PRO A 31 14.79 -7.17 19.15
C PRO A 31 13.54 -7.69 19.90
N ASN A 32 13.12 -8.93 19.59
CA ASN A 32 11.97 -9.68 20.14
C ASN A 32 10.56 -9.33 19.62
N ASP A 33 10.42 -8.55 18.55
CA ASP A 33 9.17 -8.45 17.80
C ASP A 33 9.19 -9.44 16.61
N ALA A 34 8.07 -10.11 16.30
CA ALA A 34 7.98 -10.99 15.12
C ALA A 34 7.75 -10.19 13.81
N SER A 35 7.51 -8.88 13.92
CA SER A 35 7.29 -7.96 12.80
C SER A 35 8.57 -7.32 12.23
N LEU A 36 9.73 -7.71 12.75
CA LEU A 36 11.03 -7.13 12.43
C LEU A 36 11.45 -7.29 10.97
N GLY A 37 11.92 -6.20 10.38
CA GLY A 37 12.43 -6.18 9.01
C GLY A 37 11.37 -6.45 7.95
N ARG A 38 10.08 -6.42 8.30
CA ARG A 38 9.00 -6.57 7.31
C ARG A 38 9.00 -5.34 6.41
N THR A 39 9.20 -5.63 5.12
CA THR A 39 8.96 -4.66 4.06
C THR A 39 7.48 -4.73 3.73
N PHE A 40 6.83 -3.58 3.61
CA PHE A 40 5.47 -3.46 3.13
C PHE A 40 5.49 -2.72 1.81
N VAL A 41 4.80 -3.26 0.82
CA VAL A 41 4.62 -2.63 -0.50
C VAL A 41 3.22 -2.07 -0.56
N LEU A 42 3.12 -0.76 -0.79
CA LEU A 42 1.87 -0.05 -0.88
C LEU A 42 1.77 0.63 -2.25
N GLU A 43 0.64 0.47 -2.91
CA GLU A 43 0.25 1.24 -4.09
C GLU A 43 -0.92 2.15 -3.73
N LEU A 44 -0.87 3.41 -4.15
CA LEU A 44 -1.88 4.42 -3.83
C LEU A 44 -2.53 4.89 -5.13
N LYS A 45 -3.85 4.77 -5.24
CA LYS A 45 -4.64 5.26 -6.38
C LYS A 45 -5.81 6.11 -5.92
N LEU A 46 -6.16 7.11 -6.72
CA LEU A 46 -7.45 7.79 -6.60
C LEU A 46 -8.48 7.00 -7.42
N LYS A 47 -9.64 6.70 -6.85
CA LYS A 47 -10.74 5.97 -7.51
C LYS A 47 -11.49 6.89 -8.48
N ARG A 48 -10.90 7.14 -9.65
CA ARG A 48 -11.42 8.08 -10.66
C ARG A 48 -12.45 7.43 -11.58
N ASP A 49 -12.24 6.15 -11.89
CA ASP A 49 -13.03 5.35 -12.82
C ASP A 49 -13.14 3.90 -12.31
N SER A 50 -13.84 3.05 -13.07
CA SER A 50 -13.99 1.62 -12.75
C SER A 50 -12.68 0.86 -12.78
N ASP A 51 -11.71 1.34 -13.57
CA ASP A 51 -10.52 0.59 -13.95
C ASP A 51 -9.36 0.86 -12.99
N SER A 52 -9.45 1.95 -12.22
CA SER A 52 -8.49 2.35 -11.18
C SER A 52 -8.11 1.23 -10.20
N LYS A 53 -9.04 0.31 -9.90
CA LYS A 53 -8.78 -0.88 -9.06
C LYS A 53 -7.90 -1.90 -9.79
N GLU A 54 -8.26 -2.26 -11.02
CA GLU A 54 -7.53 -3.25 -11.82
C GLU A 54 -6.13 -2.76 -12.19
N ASP A 55 -6.02 -1.50 -12.60
CA ASP A 55 -4.74 -0.83 -12.87
C ASP A 55 -3.82 -0.84 -11.63
N GLY A 56 -4.40 -0.58 -10.45
CA GLY A 56 -3.67 -0.62 -9.18
C GLY A 56 -3.19 -2.04 -8.84
N LEU A 57 -4.02 -3.06 -9.05
CA LEU A 57 -3.69 -4.47 -8.82
C LEU A 57 -2.56 -4.95 -9.73
N ASP A 58 -2.59 -4.58 -11.00
CA ASP A 58 -1.54 -4.92 -11.96
C ASP A 58 -0.23 -4.20 -11.63
N GLN A 59 -0.30 -2.94 -11.21
CA GLN A 59 0.89 -2.15 -10.88
C GLN A 59 1.56 -2.66 -9.59
N ILE A 60 0.80 -2.89 -8.51
CA ILE A 60 1.37 -3.45 -7.28
C ILE A 60 1.93 -4.85 -7.49
N SER A 61 1.32 -5.65 -8.36
CA SER A 61 1.82 -6.98 -8.71
C SER A 61 3.23 -6.90 -9.31
N ARG A 62 3.48 -5.94 -10.21
CA ARG A 62 4.83 -5.72 -10.78
C ARG A 62 5.87 -5.32 -9.73
N TYR A 63 5.48 -4.53 -8.73
CA TYR A 63 6.38 -4.18 -7.63
C TYR A 63 6.68 -5.37 -6.72
N LEU A 64 5.65 -6.16 -6.39
CA LEU A 64 5.80 -7.38 -5.62
C LEU A 64 6.75 -8.36 -6.32
N ASP A 65 6.61 -8.55 -7.64
CA ASP A 65 7.53 -9.38 -8.43
C ASP A 65 8.98 -8.85 -8.40
N THR A 66 9.14 -7.52 -8.57
CA THR A 66 10.48 -6.87 -8.55
C THR A 66 11.18 -7.02 -7.20
N LEU A 67 10.41 -7.03 -6.12
CA LEU A 67 10.91 -7.10 -4.74
C LEU A 67 10.98 -8.55 -4.21
N GLY A 68 10.53 -9.55 -4.98
CA GLY A 68 10.46 -10.95 -4.54
C GLY A 68 9.46 -11.17 -3.41
N MET A 69 8.39 -10.37 -3.38
CA MET A 69 7.37 -10.39 -2.34
C MET A 69 6.04 -10.93 -2.89
N THR A 70 5.21 -11.49 -2.01
CA THR A 70 3.90 -12.05 -2.38
C THR A 70 2.72 -11.35 -1.72
N LYS A 71 2.98 -10.38 -0.82
CA LYS A 71 1.96 -9.65 -0.07
C LYS A 71 2.11 -8.14 -0.19
N GLY A 72 1.02 -7.43 -0.46
CA GLY A 72 1.01 -5.97 -0.58
C GLY A 72 -0.35 -5.34 -0.26
N TYR A 73 -0.38 -4.01 -0.24
CA TYR A 73 -1.59 -3.22 0.04
C TYR A 73 -1.90 -2.27 -1.12
N LEU A 74 -3.14 -2.32 -1.62
CA LEU A 74 -3.64 -1.33 -2.57
C LEU A 74 -4.59 -0.38 -1.84
N ILE A 75 -4.22 0.89 -1.73
CA ILE A 75 -5.06 1.92 -1.11
C ILE A 75 -5.77 2.71 -2.21
N LEU A 76 -7.10 2.63 -2.22
CA LEU A 76 -7.97 3.34 -3.15
C LEU A 76 -8.66 4.51 -2.46
N PHE A 77 -8.30 5.73 -2.82
CA PHE A 77 -8.90 6.94 -2.28
C PHE A 77 -10.18 7.33 -3.03
N GLU A 78 -11.30 7.35 -2.34
CA GLU A 78 -12.60 7.80 -2.77
C GLU A 78 -12.65 9.33 -2.84
N ILE A 79 -12.80 9.83 -4.07
CA ILE A 79 -12.82 11.26 -4.37
C ILE A 79 -14.20 11.87 -4.15
N LYS A 80 -15.26 11.06 -4.02
CA LYS A 80 -16.60 11.57 -3.74
C LYS A 80 -16.64 12.21 -2.35
N PRO A 81 -17.31 13.36 -2.19
CA PRO A 81 -17.44 14.01 -0.89
C PRO A 81 -18.27 13.18 0.09
N SER A 82 -18.13 13.48 1.39
CA SER A 82 -18.85 12.79 2.47
C SER A 82 -20.37 12.98 2.41
N SER A 83 -20.85 14.00 1.72
CA SER A 83 -22.27 14.21 1.41
C SER A 83 -22.86 13.15 0.47
N ILE A 84 -22.01 12.48 -0.32
CA ILE A 84 -22.41 11.41 -1.25
C ILE A 84 -22.09 10.04 -0.64
N ILE A 85 -20.90 9.89 -0.05
CA ILE A 85 -20.46 8.66 0.62
C ILE A 85 -20.11 8.97 2.07
N PRO A 86 -21.00 8.66 3.04
CA PRO A 86 -20.78 8.89 4.46
C PRO A 86 -19.55 8.16 5.00
N TRP A 87 -18.88 8.74 6.00
CA TRP A 87 -17.65 8.19 6.59
C TRP A 87 -17.85 6.80 7.18
N GLU A 88 -19.04 6.51 7.70
CA GLU A 88 -19.41 5.25 8.36
C GLU A 88 -19.36 4.04 7.42
N THR A 89 -19.50 4.26 6.10
CA THR A 89 -19.53 3.21 5.07
C THR A 89 -18.41 3.33 4.05
N ARG A 90 -17.53 4.31 4.25
CA ARG A 90 -16.48 4.71 3.31
C ARG A 90 -15.29 3.76 3.36
N VAL A 91 -14.85 3.39 4.57
CA VAL A 91 -13.69 2.50 4.74
C VAL A 91 -14.11 1.05 4.48
N LYS A 92 -13.50 0.42 3.46
CA LYS A 92 -13.74 -0.98 3.12
C LYS A 92 -12.42 -1.71 2.99
N TRP A 93 -12.42 -2.95 3.48
CA TRP A 93 -11.28 -3.85 3.45
C TRP A 93 -11.68 -5.09 2.65
N GLU A 94 -10.83 -5.48 1.70
CA GLU A 94 -11.06 -6.63 0.85
C GLU A 94 -9.71 -7.32 0.59
N ASP A 95 -9.60 -8.60 0.93
CA ASP A 95 -8.43 -9.40 0.57
C ASP A 95 -8.69 -10.13 -0.74
N VAL A 96 -7.78 -9.95 -1.70
CA VAL A 96 -7.87 -10.57 -3.02
C VAL A 96 -6.61 -11.33 -3.36
N ILE A 97 -6.76 -12.41 -4.13
CA ILE A 97 -5.63 -13.09 -4.78
C ILE A 97 -5.60 -12.61 -6.23
N HIS A 98 -4.54 -11.89 -6.60
CA HIS A 98 -4.31 -11.42 -7.97
C HIS A 98 -2.94 -11.89 -8.44
N GLN A 99 -2.86 -12.57 -9.58
CA GLN A 99 -1.60 -13.08 -10.13
C GLN A 99 -0.74 -13.85 -9.11
N ASN A 100 -1.38 -14.71 -8.29
CA ASN A 100 -0.76 -15.48 -7.21
C ASN A 100 -0.13 -14.65 -6.07
N LYS A 101 -0.62 -13.43 -5.86
CA LYS A 101 -0.20 -12.51 -4.79
C LYS A 101 -1.40 -12.21 -3.90
N GLU A 102 -1.17 -12.16 -2.59
CA GLU A 102 -2.17 -11.74 -1.62
C GLU A 102 -2.13 -10.21 -1.52
N ILE A 103 -3.21 -9.54 -1.93
CA ILE A 103 -3.31 -8.08 -1.88
C ILE A 103 -4.50 -7.70 -1.01
N THR A 104 -4.23 -6.91 0.02
CA THR A 104 -5.27 -6.28 0.82
C THR A 104 -5.61 -4.93 0.20
N ILE A 105 -6.85 -4.77 -0.25
CA ILE A 105 -7.39 -3.53 -0.76
C ILE A 105 -8.03 -2.76 0.39
N VAL A 106 -7.66 -1.48 0.52
CA VAL A 106 -8.28 -0.55 1.46
C VAL A 106 -8.90 0.58 0.65
N GLU A 107 -10.23 0.61 0.58
CA GLU A 107 -10.96 1.75 0.00
C GLU A 107 -11.28 2.76 1.10
N MET A 108 -11.04 4.07 0.87
CA MET A 108 -11.33 5.14 1.83
C MET A 108 -11.53 6.51 1.19
#